data_AF-A0A3C1SU23-F1
#
_entry.id   AF-A0A3C1SU23-F1
#
_cell.length_a   1.000
_cell.length_b   1.000
_cell.length_c   1.000
_cell.angle_alpha   90.00
_cell.angle_beta   90.00
_cell.angle_gamma   90.00
#
_symmetry.space_group_name_H-M   'P 1'
#
loop_
_entity.id
_entity.type
_entity.pdbx_description
1 polymer ?
#
loop_
_entity_poly.entity_id
_entity_poly.type
_entity_poly.pdbx_seq_one_letter_code
_entity_poly.pdbx_strand_id
1 'polypeptide(L)'
;MEEKMRVYLLSTAVAPLGSGLGGGVEHMVISAARQLQALGHAAQVIAPVGSEAEVPDLRVLPGLLAPTAMALVYNDPLPIEAESFLSTALRDLAARARPGDAILNFSYDWLPLFASDFLSCPLASLVSMGSVNRSLDAEIRRLAARRSERLAFLSAAQADSFGLVDPVRLISPGLDL
;
A
#
# COMPACT_ATOMS: atom_id res chain seq x y z
N MET A 1 0.85 3.87 -27.13
CA MET A 1 1.74 4.84 -26.46
C MET A 1 1.10 5.10 -25.11
N GLU A 2 1.64 4.51 -24.04
CA GLU A 2 1.08 4.67 -22.70
C GLU A 2 1.18 6.13 -22.26
N GLU A 3 0.12 6.65 -21.66
CA GLU A 3 0.04 8.05 -21.25
C GLU A 3 0.88 8.28 -19.98
N LYS A 4 1.65 9.37 -19.94
CA LYS A 4 2.52 9.68 -18.81
C LYS A 4 1.70 10.06 -17.58
N MET A 5 1.54 9.10 -16.67
CA MET A 5 0.81 9.25 -15.41
C MET A 5 1.71 9.64 -14.22
N ARG A 6 1.14 10.33 -13.23
CA ARG A 6 1.73 10.46 -11.89
C ARG A 6 1.22 9.34 -10.98
N VAL A 7 2.16 8.63 -10.36
CA VAL A 7 1.88 7.50 -9.47
C VAL A 7 2.44 7.78 -8.09
N TYR A 8 1.59 7.75 -7.08
CA TYR A 8 2.00 7.85 -5.69
C TYR A 8 2.13 6.46 -5.09
N LEU A 9 3.28 6.15 -4.49
CA LEU A 9 3.51 4.88 -3.81
C LEU A 9 3.47 5.11 -2.31
N LEU A 10 2.37 4.73 -1.65
CA LEU A 10 2.23 4.80 -0.21
C LEU A 10 2.96 3.61 0.42
N SER A 11 4.06 3.87 1.12
CA SER A 11 4.88 2.81 1.72
C SER A 11 4.19 2.14 2.92
N THR A 12 4.85 1.12 3.47
CA THR A 12 4.44 0.55 4.75
C THR A 12 4.40 1.60 5.87
N ALA A 13 3.46 1.44 6.80
CA ALA A 13 3.27 2.31 7.95
C ALA A 13 3.93 1.80 9.24
N VAL A 14 4.50 0.59 9.20
CA VAL A 14 5.07 -0.06 10.40
C VAL A 14 6.48 0.42 10.71
N ALA A 15 7.18 0.99 9.71
CA ALA A 15 8.54 1.47 9.87
C ALA A 15 8.95 2.45 8.74
N PRO A 16 9.95 3.31 8.98
CA PRO A 16 10.58 4.09 7.92
C PRO A 16 11.36 3.19 6.94
N LEU A 17 11.42 3.59 5.66
CA LEU A 17 12.23 2.90 4.65
C LEU A 17 13.72 3.02 4.99
N GLY A 18 14.50 1.98 4.72
CA GLY A 18 15.93 1.89 5.05
C GLY A 18 16.20 1.38 6.47
N SER A 19 15.16 1.20 7.30
CA SER A 19 15.31 0.64 8.65
C SER A 19 15.42 -0.89 8.66
N GLY A 20 14.95 -1.56 7.61
CA GLY A 20 14.85 -3.03 7.53
C GLY A 20 13.64 -3.62 8.27
N LEU A 21 12.93 -2.83 9.07
CA LEU A 21 11.76 -3.28 9.85
C LEU A 21 10.50 -3.42 8.99
N GLY A 22 10.44 -2.74 7.84
CA GLY A 22 9.38 -2.94 6.84
C GLY A 22 9.54 -4.24 6.04
N GLY A 23 10.65 -4.95 6.21
CA GLY A 23 10.95 -6.22 5.55
C GLY A 23 10.92 -6.12 4.03
N GLY A 24 10.43 -7.17 3.36
CA GLY A 24 10.37 -7.23 1.90
C GLY A 24 9.56 -6.12 1.23
N VAL A 25 8.66 -5.46 1.97
CA VAL A 25 7.86 -4.34 1.45
C VAL A 25 8.73 -3.15 1.08
N GLU A 26 9.82 -2.90 1.80
CA GLU A 26 10.74 -1.81 1.49
C GLU A 26 11.33 -1.96 0.09
N HIS A 27 11.81 -3.17 -0.23
CA HIS A 27 12.32 -3.49 -1.56
C HIS A 27 11.23 -3.35 -2.63
N MET A 28 10.01 -3.84 -2.39
CA MET A 28 8.93 -3.78 -3.37
C MET A 28 8.55 -2.33 -3.73
N VAL A 29 8.44 -1.43 -2.74
CA VAL A 29 8.12 -0.01 -2.98
C VAL A 29 9.23 0.66 -3.80
N ILE A 30 10.50 0.41 -3.42
CA ILE A 30 11.66 1.01 -4.10
C ILE A 30 11.75 0.53 -5.55
N SER A 31 11.67 -0.79 -5.77
CA SER A 31 11.70 -1.38 -7.11
C SER A 31 10.54 -0.89 -7.96
N ALA A 32 9.32 -0.84 -7.42
CA ALA A 32 8.16 -0.34 -8.14
C ALA A 32 8.33 1.13 -8.56
N ALA A 33 8.84 1.99 -7.67
CA ALA A 33 9.08 3.40 -7.98
C ALA A 33 10.11 3.57 -9.11
N ARG A 34 11.21 2.82 -9.07
CA ARG A 34 12.25 2.84 -10.11
C ARG A 34 11.73 2.36 -11.47
N GLN A 35 10.98 1.25 -11.48
CA GLN A 35 10.45 0.70 -12.73
C GLN A 35 9.38 1.61 -13.35
N LEU A 36 8.50 2.22 -12.53
CA LEU A 36 7.56 3.22 -13.01
C LEU A 36 8.26 4.43 -13.63
N GLN A 37 9.36 4.90 -13.03
CA GLN A 37 10.18 5.95 -13.64
C GLN A 37 10.81 5.51 -14.96
N ALA A 38 11.35 4.28 -15.02
CA ALA A 38 11.96 3.74 -16.24
C ALA A 38 10.95 3.63 -17.39
N LEU A 39 9.67 3.35 -17.08
CA LEU A 39 8.55 3.38 -18.03
C LEU A 39 8.08 4.80 -18.40
N GLY A 40 8.68 5.84 -17.81
CA GLY A 40 8.40 7.25 -18.13
C GLY A 40 7.34 7.92 -17.25
N HIS A 41 6.77 7.20 -16.27
CA HIS A 41 5.81 7.75 -15.30
C HIS A 41 6.50 8.62 -14.25
N ALA A 42 5.75 9.55 -13.64
CA ALA A 42 6.23 10.31 -12.49
C ALA A 42 5.89 9.58 -11.19
N ALA A 43 6.84 8.83 -10.64
CA ALA A 43 6.67 8.08 -9.39
C ALA A 43 7.14 8.91 -8.18
N GLN A 44 6.28 9.07 -7.16
CA GLN A 44 6.64 9.65 -5.87
C GLN A 44 6.33 8.66 -4.74
N VAL A 45 7.33 8.32 -3.94
CA VAL A 45 7.15 7.49 -2.74
C VAL A 45 6.76 8.38 -1.57
N ILE A 46 5.72 7.98 -0.83
CA ILE A 46 5.28 8.63 0.40
C ILE A 46 5.57 7.67 1.56
N ALA A 47 6.40 8.10 2.51
CA ALA A 47 6.89 7.25 3.58
C ALA A 47 6.97 7.99 4.93
N PRO A 48 7.07 7.28 6.07
CA PRO A 48 7.20 7.92 7.38
C PRO A 48 8.48 8.75 7.52
N VAL A 49 8.48 9.75 8.40
CA VAL A 49 9.71 10.45 8.85
C VAL A 49 10.78 9.44 9.28
N GLY A 50 12.03 9.73 8.92
CA GLY A 50 13.18 8.83 9.11
C GLY A 50 13.41 7.87 7.96
N SER A 51 12.57 7.90 6.91
CA SER A 51 12.77 7.07 5.73
C SER A 51 13.91 7.59 4.87
N GLU A 52 14.83 6.71 4.51
CA GLU A 52 15.89 6.95 3.54
C GLU A 52 15.84 5.85 2.47
N ALA A 53 15.71 6.26 1.21
CA ALA A 53 15.63 5.32 0.10
C ALA A 53 16.16 5.96 -1.19
N GLU A 54 16.88 5.19 -1.98
CA GLU A 54 17.35 5.60 -3.30
C GLU A 54 16.20 5.42 -4.32
N VAL A 55 15.31 6.41 -4.36
CA VAL A 55 14.13 6.45 -5.23
C VAL A 55 14.07 7.80 -5.97
N PRO A 56 13.35 7.87 -7.10
CA PRO A 56 13.15 9.08 -7.89
C PRO A 56 12.77 10.36 -7.11
N ASP A 57 11.77 10.22 -6.25
CA ASP A 57 11.12 11.29 -5.52
C ASP A 57 10.58 10.67 -4.23
N LEU A 58 11.09 11.13 -3.08
CA LEU A 58 10.71 10.66 -1.76
C LEU A 58 10.11 11.81 -0.97
N ARG A 59 8.88 11.61 -0.50
CA ARG A 59 8.17 12.53 0.39
C ARG A 59 8.01 11.87 1.75
N VAL A 60 8.72 12.38 2.74
CA VAL A 60 8.58 11.94 4.14
C VAL A 60 7.48 12.75 4.84
N LEU A 61 6.60 12.06 5.57
CA LEU A 61 5.50 12.67 6.32
C LEU A 61 5.51 12.22 7.78
N PRO A 62 5.13 13.11 8.72
CA PRO A 62 5.13 12.78 10.14
C PRO A 62 3.94 11.89 10.52
N GLY A 63 4.06 11.25 11.67
CA GLY A 63 2.96 10.56 12.35
C GLY A 63 3.43 9.29 13.06
N LEU A 64 2.58 8.79 13.96
CA LEU A 64 2.79 7.53 14.66
C LEU A 64 2.77 6.36 13.68
N LEU A 65 3.72 5.45 13.83
CA LEU A 65 3.79 4.22 13.05
C LEU A 65 2.66 3.28 13.47
N ALA A 66 2.12 2.53 12.51
CA ALA A 66 1.15 1.49 12.80
C ALA A 66 1.83 0.32 13.53
N PRO A 67 1.15 -0.35 14.48
CA PRO A 67 1.63 -1.62 14.98
C PRO A 67 1.63 -2.64 13.83
N THR A 68 2.53 -3.62 13.90
CA THR A 68 2.46 -4.75 12.97
C THR A 68 1.16 -5.52 13.18
N ALA A 69 0.43 -5.82 12.10
CA ALA A 69 -0.82 -6.59 12.19
C ALA A 69 -0.60 -7.99 12.80
N MET A 70 0.60 -8.54 12.70
CA MET A 70 0.97 -9.83 13.32
C MET A 70 1.02 -9.80 14.85
N ALA A 71 1.13 -8.61 15.46
CA ALA A 71 1.14 -8.48 16.92
C ALA A 71 -0.27 -8.46 17.52
N LEU A 72 -1.32 -8.41 16.69
CA LEU A 72 -2.70 -8.34 17.12
C LEU A 72 -3.33 -9.74 17.13
N VAL A 73 -4.28 -9.99 18.04
CA VAL A 73 -5.12 -11.18 17.96
C VAL A 73 -6.12 -10.99 16.82
N TYR A 74 -6.48 -12.08 16.13
CA TYR A 74 -7.31 -12.02 14.92
C TYR A 74 -8.61 -11.20 15.04
N ASN A 75 -9.25 -11.23 16.21
CA ASN A 75 -10.51 -10.51 16.47
C ASN A 75 -10.32 -9.16 17.18
N ASP A 76 -9.08 -8.75 17.45
CA ASP A 76 -8.82 -7.45 18.08
C ASP A 76 -9.21 -6.31 17.14
N PRO A 77 -9.72 -5.19 17.68
CA PRO A 77 -9.92 -3.99 16.89
C PRO A 77 -8.57 -3.48 16.36
N LEU A 78 -8.57 -2.95 15.14
CA LEU A 78 -7.41 -2.28 14.58
C LEU A 78 -7.30 -0.88 15.19
N PRO A 79 -6.19 -0.54 15.86
CA PRO A 79 -6.01 0.80 16.41
C PRO A 79 -5.77 1.79 15.26
N ILE A 80 -6.56 2.87 15.23
CA ILE A 80 -6.36 3.98 14.30
C ILE A 80 -6.12 5.23 15.15
N GLU A 81 -4.88 5.70 15.15
CA GLU A 81 -4.51 6.92 15.84
C GLU A 81 -4.72 8.13 14.93
N ALA A 82 -5.26 9.21 15.50
CA ALA A 82 -5.53 10.45 14.76
C ALA A 82 -4.24 11.06 14.19
N GLU A 83 -3.13 10.92 14.91
CA GLU A 83 -1.80 11.38 14.52
C GLU A 83 -0.96 10.29 13.85
N SER A 84 -1.58 9.23 13.34
CA SER A 84 -0.87 8.18 12.59
C SER A 84 -0.32 8.69 11.27
N PHE A 85 0.80 8.10 10.84
CA PHE A 85 1.39 8.37 9.53
C PHE A 85 0.37 8.15 8.40
N LEU A 86 -0.42 7.08 8.45
CA LEU A 86 -1.41 6.76 7.41
C LEU A 86 -2.50 7.83 7.32
N SER A 87 -3.00 8.34 8.45
CA SER A 87 -3.96 9.45 8.47
C SER A 87 -3.36 10.70 7.82
N THR A 88 -2.12 11.05 8.14
CA THR A 88 -1.41 12.18 7.53
C THR A 88 -1.21 11.98 6.03
N ALA A 89 -0.74 10.80 5.60
CA ALA A 89 -0.46 10.48 4.21
C ALA A 89 -1.72 10.48 3.35
N LEU A 90 -2.82 9.90 3.84
CA LEU A 90 -4.10 9.88 3.11
C LEU A 90 -4.70 11.29 2.98
N ARG A 91 -4.53 12.17 3.98
CA ARG A 91 -4.93 13.59 3.86
C ARG A 91 -4.07 14.33 2.84
N ASP A 92 -2.75 14.15 2.84
CA ASP A 92 -1.84 14.74 1.84
C ASP A 92 -2.21 14.26 0.42
N LEU A 93 -2.46 12.96 0.26
CA LEU A 93 -2.91 12.35 -1.00
C LEU A 93 -4.25 12.91 -1.47
N ALA A 94 -5.27 12.95 -0.60
CA ALA A 94 -6.58 13.48 -0.95
C ALA A 94 -6.54 14.96 -1.39
N ALA A 95 -5.61 15.75 -0.83
CA ALA A 95 -5.44 17.16 -1.20
C ALA A 95 -4.67 17.37 -2.52
N ARG A 96 -3.83 16.41 -2.93
CA ARG A 96 -2.88 16.59 -4.04
C ARG A 96 -3.21 15.77 -5.28
N ALA A 97 -3.78 14.58 -5.10
CA ALA A 97 -4.09 13.67 -6.17
C ALA A 97 -5.21 14.24 -7.07
N ARG A 98 -5.03 14.09 -8.38
CA ARG A 98 -5.92 14.60 -9.41
C ARG A 98 -6.53 13.44 -10.20
N PRO A 99 -7.68 13.66 -10.87
CA PRO A 99 -8.16 12.72 -11.87
C PRO A 99 -7.08 12.46 -12.92
N GLY A 100 -6.77 11.19 -13.17
CA GLY A 100 -5.68 10.75 -14.05
C GLY A 100 -4.40 10.32 -13.33
N ASP A 101 -4.27 10.58 -12.02
CA ASP A 101 -3.22 9.99 -11.20
C ASP A 101 -3.58 8.55 -10.79
N ALA A 102 -2.63 7.84 -10.15
CA ALA A 102 -2.90 6.58 -9.47
C ALA A 102 -2.15 6.51 -8.13
N ILE A 103 -2.70 5.76 -7.17
CA ILE A 103 -2.05 5.46 -5.89
C ILE A 103 -1.84 3.95 -5.77
N LEU A 104 -0.63 3.54 -5.44
CA LEU A 104 -0.27 2.17 -5.10
C LEU A 104 0.03 2.11 -3.60
N ASN A 105 -0.81 1.41 -2.86
CA ASN A 105 -0.67 1.18 -1.44
C ASN A 105 0.10 -0.12 -1.17
N PHE A 106 1.16 0.00 -0.36
CA PHE A 106 1.97 -1.12 0.11
C PHE A 106 1.85 -1.35 1.62
N SER A 107 1.05 -0.53 2.31
CA SER A 107 0.72 -0.78 3.72
C SER A 107 -0.35 -1.87 3.83
N TYR A 108 -0.09 -2.84 4.70
CA TYR A 108 -1.07 -3.84 5.09
C TYR A 108 -1.85 -3.31 6.29
N ASP A 109 -2.74 -2.36 6.00
CA ASP A 109 -3.56 -1.65 6.98
C ASP A 109 -4.96 -1.43 6.43
N TRP A 110 -5.95 -1.38 7.31
CA TRP A 110 -7.34 -1.23 6.94
C TRP A 110 -7.65 0.17 6.42
N LEU A 111 -6.98 1.20 6.96
CA LEU A 111 -7.34 2.59 6.68
C LEU A 111 -7.18 2.97 5.19
N PRO A 112 -6.08 2.62 4.49
CA PRO A 112 -5.95 2.92 3.05
C PRO A 112 -6.91 2.10 2.17
N LEU A 113 -7.23 0.87 2.57
CA LEU A 113 -8.22 0.03 1.88
C LEU A 113 -9.60 0.69 1.95
N PHE A 114 -10.01 1.10 3.14
CA PHE A 114 -11.27 1.81 3.37
C PHE A 114 -11.30 3.17 2.64
N ALA A 115 -10.22 3.93 2.70
CA ALA A 115 -10.13 5.26 2.08
C ALA A 115 -10.19 5.22 0.54
N SER A 116 -9.91 4.06 -0.07
CA SER A 116 -9.85 3.91 -1.53
C SER A 116 -11.13 4.29 -2.27
N ASP A 117 -12.29 4.26 -1.61
CA ASP A 117 -13.58 4.64 -2.18
C ASP A 117 -13.81 6.16 -2.27
N PHE A 118 -13.00 6.95 -1.57
CA PHE A 118 -13.23 8.39 -1.39
C PHE A 118 -12.17 9.29 -2.04
N LEU A 119 -11.16 8.69 -2.69
CA LEU A 119 -10.09 9.43 -3.36
C LEU A 119 -10.48 9.84 -4.77
N SER A 120 -9.91 10.97 -5.23
CA SER A 120 -10.13 11.52 -6.58
C SER A 120 -9.54 10.68 -7.71
N CYS A 121 -8.66 9.73 -7.37
CA CYS A 121 -8.03 8.80 -8.28
C CYS A 121 -8.03 7.37 -7.71
N PRO A 122 -7.80 6.33 -8.54
CA PRO A 122 -7.76 4.95 -8.06
C PRO A 122 -6.63 4.71 -7.07
N LEU A 123 -6.96 4.08 -5.94
CA LEU A 123 -5.99 3.46 -5.04
C LEU A 123 -6.07 1.95 -5.20
N ALA A 124 -4.98 1.35 -5.68
CA ALA A 124 -4.79 -0.09 -5.71
C ALA A 124 -3.83 -0.52 -4.59
N SER A 125 -4.03 -1.70 -4.01
CA SER A 125 -3.22 -2.22 -2.90
C SER A 125 -2.54 -3.53 -3.27
N LEU A 126 -1.23 -3.60 -2.98
CA LEU A 126 -0.50 -4.84 -2.95
C LEU A 126 -0.58 -5.43 -1.54
N VAL A 127 -1.40 -6.46 -1.39
CA VAL A 127 -1.60 -7.16 -0.13
C VAL A 127 -0.33 -7.97 0.17
N SER A 128 0.39 -7.62 1.24
CA SER A 128 1.72 -8.19 1.55
C SER A 128 1.72 -9.35 2.53
N MET A 129 0.63 -9.57 3.28
CA MET A 129 0.47 -10.68 4.22
C MET A 129 -0.80 -11.49 3.96
N GLY A 130 -0.88 -12.71 4.50
CA GLY A 130 -2.13 -13.49 4.52
C GLY A 130 -3.10 -12.96 5.59
N SER A 131 -4.26 -13.60 5.69
CA SER A 131 -5.29 -13.28 6.68
C SER A 131 -4.73 -13.33 8.11
N VAL A 132 -4.79 -12.19 8.81
CA VAL A 132 -4.30 -12.04 10.20
C VAL A 132 -5.24 -11.21 11.09
N ASN A 133 -6.24 -10.53 10.53
CA ASN A 133 -7.21 -9.76 11.30
C ASN A 133 -8.58 -9.73 10.61
N ARG A 134 -9.65 -9.88 11.39
CA ARG A 134 -11.04 -9.95 10.89
C ARG A 134 -11.49 -8.70 10.14
N SER A 135 -11.12 -7.50 10.59
CA SER A 135 -11.54 -6.25 9.96
C SER A 135 -10.81 -6.00 8.65
N LEU A 136 -9.51 -6.31 8.59
CA LEU A 136 -8.73 -6.33 7.36
C LEU A 136 -9.31 -7.32 6.35
N ASP A 137 -9.58 -8.55 6.78
CA ASP A 137 -10.21 -9.58 5.96
C ASP A 137 -11.55 -9.11 5.36
N ALA A 138 -12.41 -8.52 6.18
CA ALA A 138 -13.70 -8.04 5.75
C ALA A 138 -13.56 -6.96 4.66
N GLU A 139 -12.61 -6.04 4.82
CA GLU A 139 -12.38 -4.97 3.87
C GLU A 139 -11.73 -5.48 2.57
N ILE A 140 -10.77 -6.41 2.65
CA ILE A 140 -10.18 -7.07 1.49
C ILE A 140 -11.23 -7.84 0.71
N ARG A 141 -12.10 -8.62 1.37
CA ARG A 141 -13.21 -9.33 0.71
C ARG A 141 -14.20 -8.36 0.06
N ARG A 142 -14.53 -7.25 0.73
CA ARG A 142 -15.42 -6.21 0.20
C ARG A 142 -14.84 -5.58 -1.08
N LEU A 143 -13.55 -5.25 -1.08
CA LEU A 143 -12.86 -4.71 -2.24
C LEU A 143 -12.74 -5.76 -3.35
N ALA A 144 -12.40 -7.01 -3.04
CA ALA A 144 -12.32 -8.07 -4.04
C ALA A 144 -13.65 -8.28 -4.77
N ALA A 145 -14.78 -8.28 -4.05
CA ALA A 145 -16.10 -8.47 -4.62
C ALA A 145 -16.61 -7.29 -5.47
N ARG A 146 -16.06 -6.08 -5.29
CA ARG A 146 -16.55 -4.85 -5.94
C ARG A 146 -15.59 -4.26 -6.95
N ARG A 147 -14.30 -4.45 -6.72
CA ARG A 147 -13.17 -3.75 -7.34
C ARG A 147 -11.92 -4.65 -7.34
N SER A 148 -12.03 -5.89 -7.81
CA SER A 148 -10.92 -6.85 -7.81
C SER A 148 -9.68 -6.32 -8.55
N GLU A 149 -9.85 -5.39 -9.49
CA GLU A 149 -8.75 -4.71 -10.19
C GLU A 149 -7.87 -3.85 -9.27
N ARG A 150 -8.37 -3.47 -8.09
CA ARG A 150 -7.66 -2.67 -7.09
C ARG A 150 -6.84 -3.50 -6.12
N LEU A 151 -6.86 -4.83 -6.22
CA LEU A 151 -6.11 -5.70 -5.33
C LEU A 151 -5.12 -6.55 -6.12
N ALA A 152 -3.91 -6.68 -5.59
CA ALA A 152 -2.94 -7.66 -6.01
C ALA A 152 -2.37 -8.40 -4.79
N PHE A 153 -1.97 -9.65 -5.00
CA PHE A 153 -1.42 -10.54 -3.97
C PHE A 153 -0.07 -11.07 -4.43
N LEU A 154 0.80 -11.45 -3.49
CA LEU A 154 2.14 -11.96 -3.77
C LEU A 154 2.12 -13.42 -4.24
N SER A 155 1.10 -14.19 -3.82
CA SER A 155 0.93 -15.60 -4.21
C SER A 155 -0.53 -16.06 -4.15
N ALA A 156 -0.84 -17.16 -4.83
CA ALA A 156 -2.15 -17.79 -4.74
C ALA A 156 -2.46 -18.26 -3.31
N ALA A 157 -1.50 -18.92 -2.63
CA ALA A 157 -1.68 -19.39 -1.25
C ALA A 157 -2.02 -18.25 -0.26
N GLN A 158 -1.42 -17.08 -0.46
CA GLN A 158 -1.76 -15.89 0.31
C GLN A 158 -3.19 -15.42 0.01
N ALA A 159 -3.57 -15.32 -1.25
CA ALA A 159 -4.92 -14.94 -1.65
C ALA A 159 -5.98 -15.91 -1.11
N ASP A 160 -5.70 -17.21 -1.15
CA ASP A 160 -6.58 -18.27 -0.66
C ASP A 160 -6.86 -18.14 0.84
N SER A 161 -5.92 -17.58 1.62
CA SER A 161 -6.12 -17.34 3.06
C SER A 161 -7.29 -16.38 3.35
N PHE A 162 -7.70 -15.56 2.38
CA PHE A 162 -8.84 -14.66 2.51
C PHE A 162 -10.17 -15.29 2.07
N GLY A 163 -10.17 -16.47 1.46
CA GLY A 163 -11.39 -17.14 0.98
C GLY A 163 -12.12 -16.36 -0.12
N LEU A 164 -11.36 -15.81 -1.08
CA LEU A 164 -11.89 -15.05 -2.21
C LEU A 164 -12.50 -15.99 -3.26
N VAL A 165 -13.57 -15.54 -3.91
CA VAL A 165 -14.30 -16.35 -4.92
C VAL A 165 -13.83 -16.02 -6.34
N ASP A 166 -13.52 -14.75 -6.59
CA ASP A 166 -13.16 -14.27 -7.93
C ASP A 166 -11.65 -14.41 -8.21
N PRO A 167 -11.25 -14.45 -9.49
CA PRO A 167 -9.84 -14.44 -9.87
C PRO A 167 -9.11 -13.23 -9.27
N VAL A 168 -7.94 -13.50 -8.70
CA VAL A 168 -7.07 -12.47 -8.11
C VAL A 168 -5.92 -12.13 -9.04
N ARG A 169 -5.47 -10.87 -8.98
CA ARG A 169 -4.22 -10.48 -9.62
C ARG A 169 -3.05 -10.90 -8.75
N LEU A 170 -2.11 -11.65 -9.34
CA LEU A 170 -0.87 -12.03 -8.68
C LEU A 170 0.27 -11.15 -9.20
N ILE A 171 0.99 -10.52 -8.28
CA ILE A 171 2.23 -9.78 -8.55
C ILE A 171 3.26 -10.36 -7.59
N SER A 172 4.00 -11.36 -8.07
CA SER A 172 5.05 -11.98 -7.26
C SER A 172 6.17 -10.98 -6.98
N PRO A 173 6.80 -11.05 -5.79
CA PRO A 173 7.93 -10.21 -5.47
C PRO A 173 9.07 -10.50 -6.46
N GLY A 174 9.71 -9.44 -6.95
CA GLY A 174 10.85 -9.50 -7.86
C GLY A 174 12.12 -8.96 -7.21
N LEU A 175 13.26 -9.42 -7.69
CA LEU A 175 14.57 -8.86 -7.36
C LEU A 175 15.16 -8.19 -8.60
N ASP A 176 15.77 -7.04 -8.39
CA ASP A 176 16.61 -6.36 -9.38
C ASP A 176 18.03 -6.92 -9.19
N LEU A 177 18.50 -7.74 -10.12
CA LEU A 177 19.75 -8.52 -10.03
C LEU A 177 20.86 -7.89 -10.89
#